data_AF-A0A845F421-F1
#
_entry.id   AF-A0A845F421-F1
#
_cell.length_a   1.000
_cell.length_b   1.000
_cell.length_c   1.000
_cell.angle_alpha   90.00
_cell.angle_beta   90.00
_cell.angle_gamma   90.00
#
_symmetry.space_group_name_H-M   'P 1'
#
loop_
_entity.id
_entity.type
_entity.pdbx_description
1 polymer ?
#
loop_
_entity_poly.entity_id
_entity_poly.type
_entity_poly.pdbx_seq_one_letter_code
_entity_poly.pdbx_strand_id
1 'polypeptide(L)'
;MSKLQDHIMNHLSCGVLAIDLDYRVIQVNEVGEKILKVNRNEILGESVYDIFPMAPEEVRHVERTVQTGQEYFIEAMPYQWGKFNMYLTVQTKALMDSNKMYGAMVEFRDMTHVYQKQEELIERMEDMAVNVIPLMDQLGLLPIQPVVEEVGFHYLLDIGLQKVADMKVNTLIMDLSSITYLNDDFTEMIAKLCGALNLLGVDIMITGVRPETALRWVSSGTDYIKTTYHPHVQAALSTYKNSR
;
A
#
# COMPACT_ATOMS: atom_id res chain seq x y z
N MET A 1 -4.43 -27.29 -33.95
CA MET A 1 -4.55 -27.77 -32.55
C MET A 1 -5.89 -28.46 -32.37
N SER A 2 -6.06 -29.31 -31.35
CA SER A 2 -7.35 -29.96 -31.12
C SER A 2 -8.33 -28.96 -30.49
N LYS A 3 -9.61 -29.00 -30.90
CA LYS A 3 -10.68 -28.15 -30.33
C LYS A 3 -10.76 -28.20 -28.79
N LEU A 4 -10.27 -29.29 -28.19
CA LEU A 4 -10.25 -29.51 -26.75
C LEU A 4 -9.21 -28.64 -26.03
N GLN A 5 -8.03 -28.44 -26.62
CA GLN A 5 -6.97 -27.62 -26.02
C GLN A 5 -7.37 -26.15 -25.93
N ASP A 6 -7.95 -25.59 -27.00
CA ASP A 6 -8.47 -24.22 -27.00
C ASP A 6 -9.59 -24.06 -25.95
N HIS A 7 -10.45 -25.07 -25.80
CA HIS A 7 -11.54 -25.00 -24.82
C HIS A 7 -11.03 -24.99 -23.37
N ILE A 8 -10.03 -25.80 -23.03
CA ILE A 8 -9.43 -25.81 -21.68
C ILE A 8 -8.80 -24.45 -21.37
N MET A 9 -8.04 -23.89 -22.31
CA MET A 9 -7.35 -22.61 -22.13
C MET A 9 -8.30 -21.42 -21.95
N ASN A 10 -9.50 -21.49 -22.52
CA ASN A 10 -10.50 -20.41 -22.42
C ASN A 10 -11.34 -20.47 -21.14
N HIS A 11 -11.28 -21.56 -20.37
CA HIS A 11 -11.92 -21.65 -19.05
C HIS A 11 -11.00 -21.17 -17.91
N LEU A 12 -9.72 -20.89 -18.22
CA LEU A 12 -8.82 -20.27 -17.27
C LEU A 12 -9.21 -18.80 -17.05
N SER A 13 -9.15 -18.33 -15.81
CA SER A 13 -9.35 -16.92 -15.46
C SER A 13 -8.09 -16.07 -15.64
N CYS A 14 -7.11 -16.58 -16.37
CA CYS A 14 -5.84 -15.91 -16.68
C CYS A 14 -5.62 -15.84 -18.19
N GLY A 15 -4.95 -14.76 -18.60
CA GLY A 15 -4.40 -14.63 -19.94
C GLY A 15 -3.17 -15.51 -20.06
N VAL A 16 -3.04 -16.20 -21.19
CA VAL A 16 -1.87 -17.00 -21.51
C VAL A 16 -1.38 -16.59 -22.89
N LEU A 17 -0.09 -16.30 -22.98
CA LEU A 17 0.62 -16.05 -24.23
C LEU A 17 1.88 -16.90 -24.26
N ALA A 18 2.21 -17.46 -25.42
CA ALA A 18 3.43 -18.24 -25.61
C ALA A 18 4.21 -17.69 -26.81
N ILE A 19 5.53 -17.72 -26.68
CA ILE A 19 6.47 -17.35 -27.73
C ILE A 19 7.42 -18.51 -28.04
N ASP A 20 7.95 -18.52 -29.24
CA ASP A 20 9.06 -19.40 -29.64
C ASP A 20 10.44 -18.80 -29.27
N LEU A 21 11.51 -19.48 -29.70
CA LEU A 21 12.90 -19.06 -29.48
C LEU A 21 13.30 -17.81 -30.28
N ASP A 22 12.54 -17.45 -31.32
CA ASP A 22 12.73 -16.25 -32.14
C ASP A 22 11.83 -15.09 -31.64
N TYR A 23 11.26 -15.24 -30.44
CA TYR A 23 10.37 -14.29 -29.79
C TYR A 23 9.08 -13.99 -30.58
N ARG A 24 8.64 -14.94 -31.41
CA ARG A 24 7.38 -14.83 -32.15
C ARG A 24 6.24 -15.44 -31.36
N VAL A 25 5.07 -14.79 -31.39
CA VAL A 25 3.90 -15.30 -30.67
C VAL A 25 3.38 -16.56 -31.37
N ILE A 26 3.39 -17.68 -30.65
CA ILE A 26 2.86 -18.97 -31.14
C ILE A 26 1.44 -19.23 -30.65
N GLN A 27 1.04 -18.61 -29.54
CA GLN A 27 -0.30 -18.79 -28.98
C GLN A 27 -0.71 -17.63 -28.07
N VAL A 28 -2.03 -17.35 -28.08
CA VAL A 28 -2.71 -16.54 -27.07
C VAL A 28 -4.11 -17.12 -26.84
N ASN A 29 -4.61 -17.11 -25.60
CA ASN A 29 -5.99 -17.49 -25.28
C ASN A 29 -6.94 -16.26 -25.31
N GLU A 30 -8.26 -16.49 -25.33
CA GLU A 30 -9.25 -15.41 -25.44
C GLU A 30 -9.18 -14.40 -24.29
N VAL A 31 -8.79 -14.85 -23.09
CA VAL A 31 -8.61 -13.98 -21.93
C VAL A 31 -7.39 -13.07 -22.12
N GLY A 32 -6.30 -13.61 -22.66
CA GLY A 32 -5.09 -12.87 -23.00
C GLY A 32 -5.36 -11.80 -24.05
N GLU A 33 -6.14 -12.11 -25.09
CA GLU A 33 -6.58 -11.13 -26.10
C GLU A 33 -7.32 -9.94 -25.46
N LYS A 34 -8.25 -10.22 -24.53
CA LYS A 34 -9.05 -9.20 -23.86
C LYS A 34 -8.21 -8.31 -22.93
N ILE A 35 -7.34 -8.91 -22.13
CA ILE A 35 -6.49 -8.19 -21.17
C ILE A 35 -5.46 -7.33 -21.92
N LEU A 36 -4.77 -7.90 -22.91
CA LEU A 36 -3.73 -7.20 -23.68
C LEU A 36 -4.32 -6.28 -24.77
N LYS A 37 -5.62 -6.40 -25.06
CA LYS A 37 -6.34 -5.64 -26.10
C LYS A 37 -5.74 -5.83 -27.48
N VAL A 38 -5.42 -7.08 -27.79
CA VAL A 38 -4.84 -7.50 -29.06
C VAL A 38 -5.78 -8.46 -29.77
N ASN A 39 -5.67 -8.56 -31.09
CA ASN A 39 -6.35 -9.57 -31.88
C ASN A 39 -5.42 -10.75 -32.12
N ARG A 40 -5.83 -11.97 -31.78
CA ARG A 40 -5.04 -13.19 -32.03
C ARG A 40 -4.54 -13.31 -33.46
N ASN A 41 -5.38 -12.99 -34.45
CA ASN A 41 -5.01 -13.14 -35.86
C ASN A 41 -3.95 -12.11 -36.32
N GLU A 42 -3.82 -11.00 -35.59
CA GLU A 42 -2.85 -9.94 -35.90
C GLU A 42 -1.50 -10.20 -35.22
N ILE A 43 -1.47 -10.93 -34.11
CA ILE A 43 -0.25 -11.14 -33.33
C ILE A 43 0.42 -12.48 -33.58
N LEU A 44 -0.31 -13.50 -34.05
CA LEU A 44 0.27 -14.83 -34.26
C LEU A 44 1.36 -14.80 -35.34
N GLY A 45 2.55 -15.27 -34.98
CA GLY A 45 3.75 -15.27 -35.83
C GLY A 45 4.53 -13.94 -35.83
N GLU A 46 3.93 -12.87 -35.32
CA GLU A 46 4.60 -11.58 -35.18
C GLU A 46 5.56 -11.58 -33.98
N SER A 47 6.58 -10.74 -34.05
CA SER A 47 7.51 -10.57 -32.94
C SER A 47 6.82 -9.86 -31.77
N VAL A 48 7.06 -10.31 -30.54
CA VAL A 48 6.59 -9.58 -29.35
C VAL A 48 7.15 -8.16 -29.27
N TYR A 49 8.29 -7.87 -29.91
CA TYR A 49 8.83 -6.52 -30.00
C TYR A 49 7.97 -5.60 -30.86
N ASP A 50 7.35 -6.11 -31.91
CA ASP A 50 6.51 -5.31 -32.80
C ASP A 50 5.13 -5.08 -32.18
N ILE A 51 4.65 -6.05 -31.40
CA ILE A 51 3.37 -5.96 -30.68
C ILE A 51 3.51 -5.05 -29.45
N PHE A 52 4.64 -5.13 -28.73
CA PHE A 52 4.88 -4.39 -27.49
C PHE A 52 6.20 -3.58 -27.56
N PRO A 53 6.32 -2.61 -28.49
CA PRO A 53 7.60 -1.93 -28.76
C PRO A 53 8.09 -1.06 -27.60
N MET A 54 7.16 -0.62 -26.75
CA MET A 54 7.45 0.24 -25.59
C MET A 54 7.64 -0.55 -24.30
N ALA A 55 7.64 -1.88 -24.33
CA ALA A 55 7.83 -2.69 -23.12
C ALA A 55 9.26 -2.49 -22.56
N PRO A 56 9.42 -1.93 -21.35
CA PRO A 56 10.71 -1.82 -20.67
C PRO A 56 11.45 -3.17 -20.59
N GLU A 57 12.77 -3.17 -20.47
CA GLU A 57 13.54 -4.42 -20.37
C GLU A 57 13.16 -5.21 -19.10
N GLU A 58 12.81 -4.48 -18.04
CA GLU A 58 12.40 -5.01 -16.75
C GLU A 58 11.13 -5.86 -16.87
N VAL A 59 10.30 -5.63 -17.89
CA VAL A 59 9.02 -6.32 -18.09
C VAL A 59 9.07 -7.44 -19.13
N ARG A 60 10.23 -7.70 -19.73
CA ARG A 60 10.47 -8.74 -20.75
C ARG A 60 10.72 -10.11 -20.12
N HIS A 61 9.88 -10.50 -19.17
CA HIS A 61 10.08 -11.72 -18.38
C HIS A 61 10.10 -12.99 -19.23
N VAL A 62 9.22 -13.06 -20.23
CA VAL A 62 9.11 -14.24 -21.09
C VAL A 62 10.38 -14.40 -21.95
N GLU A 63 11.00 -13.29 -22.38
CA GLU A 63 12.27 -13.30 -23.11
C GLU A 63 13.42 -13.74 -22.20
N ARG A 64 13.48 -13.21 -20.98
CA ARG A 64 14.47 -13.64 -19.99
C ARG A 64 14.35 -15.13 -19.70
N THR A 65 13.15 -15.68 -19.64
CA THR A 65 12.94 -17.12 -19.49
C THR A 65 13.44 -17.91 -20.70
N VAL A 66 13.25 -17.42 -21.93
CA VAL A 66 13.87 -18.05 -23.12
C VAL A 66 15.40 -18.01 -23.04
N GLN A 67 15.98 -16.88 -22.61
CA GLN A 67 17.43 -16.68 -22.58
C GLN A 67 18.14 -17.44 -21.45
N THR A 68 17.55 -17.46 -20.24
CA THR A 68 18.20 -18.00 -19.04
C THR A 68 17.63 -19.35 -18.60
N GLY A 69 16.46 -19.74 -19.11
CA GLY A 69 15.70 -20.89 -18.62
C GLY A 69 15.09 -20.68 -17.22
N GLN A 70 15.29 -19.51 -16.59
CA GLN A 70 14.71 -19.21 -15.28
C GLN A 70 13.26 -18.76 -15.42
N GLU A 71 12.41 -19.30 -14.55
CA GLU A 71 11.01 -18.91 -14.41
C GLU A 71 10.90 -17.73 -13.44
N TYR A 72 10.01 -16.79 -13.75
CA TYR A 72 9.78 -15.60 -12.93
C TYR A 72 8.33 -15.59 -12.47
N PHE A 73 8.13 -15.13 -11.24
CA PHE A 73 6.82 -14.80 -10.69
C PHE A 73 6.85 -13.39 -10.15
N ILE A 74 5.88 -12.58 -10.58
CA ILE A 74 5.71 -11.19 -10.17
C ILE A 74 4.25 -11.00 -9.78
N GLU A 75 4.06 -10.58 -8.54
CA GLU A 75 2.74 -10.45 -7.95
C GLU A 75 1.99 -9.20 -8.46
N ALA A 76 2.72 -8.10 -8.68
CA ALA A 76 2.19 -6.90 -9.31
C ALA A 76 3.21 -6.24 -10.22
N MET A 77 2.91 -6.35 -11.51
CA MET A 77 3.61 -5.67 -12.56
C MET A 77 2.72 -4.51 -13.05
N PRO A 78 3.13 -3.24 -12.89
CA PRO A 78 2.42 -2.13 -13.50
C PRO A 78 2.55 -2.24 -15.02
N TYR A 79 1.41 -2.33 -15.69
CA TYR A 79 1.31 -2.43 -17.14
C TYR A 79 0.62 -1.17 -17.68
N GLN A 80 1.41 -0.31 -18.31
CA GLN A 80 0.92 0.91 -18.97
C GLN A 80 0.87 0.73 -20.48
N TRP A 81 -0.31 0.91 -21.05
CA TRP A 81 -0.52 0.84 -22.50
C TRP A 81 -1.46 1.96 -22.98
N GLY A 82 -0.91 2.98 -23.62
CA GLY A 82 -1.66 4.15 -24.06
C GLY A 82 -2.33 4.87 -22.87
N LYS A 83 -3.66 4.77 -22.76
CA LYS A 83 -4.46 5.32 -21.65
C LYS A 83 -4.78 4.31 -20.54
N PHE A 84 -4.39 3.05 -20.71
CA PHE A 84 -4.71 1.99 -19.75
C PHE A 84 -3.58 1.82 -18.76
N ASN A 85 -3.94 1.79 -17.47
CA ASN A 85 -3.04 1.50 -16.38
C ASN A 85 -3.60 0.28 -15.65
N MET A 86 -2.85 -0.81 -15.63
CA MET A 86 -3.26 -2.10 -15.08
C MET A 86 -2.19 -2.66 -14.16
N TYR A 87 -2.62 -3.48 -13.21
CA TYR A 87 -1.71 -4.33 -12.43
C TYR A 87 -1.88 -5.77 -12.85
N LEU A 88 -0.80 -6.40 -13.32
CA LEU A 88 -0.81 -7.79 -13.74
C LEU A 88 0.00 -8.65 -12.77
N THR A 89 -0.54 -9.80 -12.34
CA THR A 89 0.34 -10.88 -11.90
C THR A 89 0.98 -11.48 -13.14
N VAL A 90 2.26 -11.81 -13.10
CA VAL A 90 2.98 -12.43 -14.22
C VAL A 90 3.70 -13.66 -13.74
N GLN A 91 3.50 -14.78 -14.42
CA GLN A 91 4.26 -16.00 -14.21
C GLN A 91 4.78 -16.50 -15.56
N THR A 92 6.08 -16.74 -15.65
CA THR A 92 6.68 -17.31 -16.85
C THR A 92 7.06 -18.77 -16.64
N LYS A 93 6.97 -19.56 -17.70
CA LYS A 93 7.42 -20.96 -17.74
C LYS A 93 8.18 -21.24 -19.01
N ALA A 94 9.29 -21.95 -18.90
CA ALA A 94 10.00 -22.43 -20.07
C ALA A 94 9.19 -23.57 -20.72
N LEU A 95 9.00 -23.50 -22.05
CA LEU A 95 8.36 -24.58 -22.80
C LEU A 95 9.43 -25.61 -23.17
N MET A 96 9.49 -26.69 -22.40
CA MET A 96 10.50 -27.74 -22.52
C MET A 96 9.85 -29.08 -22.89
N ASP A 97 10.45 -29.81 -23.83
CA ASP A 97 10.18 -31.24 -24.04
C ASP A 97 11.50 -31.98 -24.23
N SER A 98 11.66 -33.10 -23.50
CA SER A 98 12.84 -33.97 -23.58
C SER A 98 14.18 -33.21 -23.45
N ASN A 99 14.23 -32.23 -22.53
CA ASN A 99 15.37 -31.33 -22.27
C ASN A 99 15.73 -30.36 -23.41
N LYS A 100 14.84 -30.19 -24.38
CA LYS A 100 14.93 -29.20 -25.46
C LYS A 100 13.93 -28.08 -25.19
N MET A 101 14.40 -26.83 -25.24
CA MET A 101 13.55 -25.65 -25.16
C MET A 101 12.91 -25.37 -26.52
N TYR A 102 11.62 -25.05 -26.50
CA TYR A 102 10.83 -24.63 -27.67
C TYR A 102 10.41 -23.17 -27.60
N GLY A 103 10.53 -22.55 -26.44
CA GLY A 103 10.13 -21.17 -26.19
C GLY A 103 9.78 -20.95 -24.72
N ALA A 104 8.92 -19.98 -24.47
CA ALA A 104 8.40 -19.71 -23.14
C ALA A 104 6.94 -19.29 -23.19
N MET A 105 6.25 -19.54 -22.09
CA MET A 105 4.88 -19.12 -21.86
C MET A 105 4.86 -18.08 -20.75
N VAL A 106 3.97 -17.11 -20.88
CA VAL A 106 3.60 -16.18 -19.83
C VAL A 106 2.13 -16.35 -19.51
N GLU A 107 1.85 -16.59 -18.24
CA GLU A 107 0.53 -16.49 -17.64
C GLU A 107 0.42 -15.13 -16.95
N PHE A 108 -0.70 -14.45 -17.14
CA PHE A 108 -0.96 -13.17 -16.49
C PHE A 108 -2.42 -13.00 -16.10
N ARG A 109 -2.67 -12.25 -15.03
CA ARG A 109 -4.01 -11.96 -14.54
C ARG A 109 -4.14 -10.48 -14.23
N ASP A 110 -5.25 -9.89 -14.64
CA ASP A 110 -5.62 -8.53 -14.26
C ASP A 110 -6.02 -8.48 -12.79
N MET A 111 -5.20 -7.79 -12.00
CA MET A 111 -5.40 -7.53 -10.57
C MET A 111 -5.76 -6.07 -10.30
N THR A 112 -6.02 -5.27 -11.33
CA THR A 112 -6.24 -3.82 -11.20
C THR A 112 -7.35 -3.50 -10.20
N HIS A 113 -8.50 -4.18 -10.27
CA HIS A 113 -9.60 -3.97 -9.32
C HIS A 113 -9.24 -4.36 -7.88
N VAL A 114 -8.36 -5.34 -7.69
CA VAL A 114 -7.90 -5.76 -6.35
C VAL A 114 -7.00 -4.66 -5.77
N TYR A 115 -6.04 -4.18 -6.55
CA TYR A 115 -5.13 -3.09 -6.15
C TYR A 115 -5.87 -1.78 -5.92
N GLN A 116 -6.80 -1.39 -6.80
CA GLN A 116 -7.62 -0.19 -6.61
C GLN A 116 -8.44 -0.26 -5.33
N LYS A 117 -9.06 -1.42 -5.05
CA LYS A 117 -9.82 -1.60 -3.82
C LYS A 117 -8.92 -1.59 -2.58
N GLN A 118 -7.70 -2.09 -2.69
CA GLN A 118 -6.71 -2.03 -1.62
C GLN A 118 -6.25 -0.59 -1.36
N GLU A 119 -5.96 0.19 -2.41
CA GLU A 119 -5.65 1.62 -2.31
C GLU A 119 -6.81 2.39 -1.68
N GLU A 120 -8.06 2.18 -2.12
CA GLU A 120 -9.24 2.82 -1.51
C GLU A 120 -9.40 2.48 -0.02
N LEU A 121 -9.03 1.26 0.40
CA LEU A 121 -9.06 0.88 1.80
C LEU A 121 -7.96 1.58 2.59
N ILE A 122 -6.75 1.67 2.03
CA ILE A 122 -5.63 2.39 2.63
C ILE A 122 -5.98 3.87 2.81
N GLU A 123 -6.49 4.54 1.77
CA GLU A 123 -6.91 5.94 1.82
C GLU A 123 -7.99 6.18 2.90
N ARG A 124 -8.93 5.25 3.07
CA ARG A 124 -9.93 5.34 4.14
C ARG A 124 -9.34 5.14 5.53
N MET A 125 -8.38 4.22 5.68
CA MET A 125 -7.69 4.00 6.95
C MET A 125 -6.88 5.24 7.33
N GLU A 126 -6.20 5.82 6.35
CA GLU A 126 -5.51 7.11 6.43
C GLU A 126 -6.45 8.23 6.92
N ASP A 127 -7.60 8.43 6.27
CA ASP A 127 -8.59 9.44 6.68
C ASP A 127 -9.08 9.26 8.13
N MET A 128 -9.21 8.00 8.59
CA MET A 128 -9.63 7.68 9.96
C MET A 128 -8.51 7.84 10.99
N ALA A 129 -7.25 7.61 10.60
CA ALA A 129 -6.11 7.56 11.51
C ALA A 129 -5.85 8.91 12.21
N VAL A 130 -6.08 10.02 11.51
CA VAL A 130 -5.82 11.37 12.02
C VAL A 130 -7.09 12.22 11.99
N ASN A 131 -7.82 12.24 13.10
CA ASN A 131 -9.02 13.05 13.24
C ASN A 131 -8.89 14.06 14.37
N VAL A 132 -8.57 15.32 14.05
CA VAL A 132 -8.50 16.39 15.05
C VAL A 132 -9.87 17.04 15.19
N ILE A 133 -10.47 16.92 16.37
CA ILE A 133 -11.81 17.41 16.68
C ILE A 133 -11.69 18.74 17.45
N PRO A 134 -12.22 19.87 16.93
CA PRO A 134 -12.24 21.11 17.69
C PRO A 134 -13.24 20.99 18.84
N LEU A 135 -12.80 21.23 20.08
CA LEU A 135 -13.67 21.17 21.26
C LEU A 135 -14.18 22.55 21.67
N MET A 136 -13.33 23.58 21.55
CA MET A 136 -13.63 24.98 21.85
C MET A 136 -12.50 25.88 21.33
N ASP A 137 -12.60 27.19 21.55
CA ASP A 137 -11.61 28.17 21.07
C ASP A 137 -10.18 27.76 21.45
N GLN A 138 -9.37 27.53 20.42
CA GLN A 138 -7.95 27.15 20.50
C GLN A 138 -7.67 25.80 21.17
N LEU A 139 -8.68 24.96 21.40
CA LEU A 139 -8.55 23.61 21.96
C LEU A 139 -9.02 22.53 20.99
N GLY A 140 -8.13 21.60 20.64
CA GLY A 140 -8.43 20.41 19.85
C GLY A 140 -8.33 19.11 20.66
N LEU A 141 -8.96 18.06 20.15
CA LEU A 141 -8.81 16.68 20.61
C LEU A 141 -8.31 15.81 19.45
N LEU A 142 -7.19 15.13 19.65
CA LEU A 142 -6.66 14.11 18.75
C LEU A 142 -6.74 12.75 19.45
N PRO A 143 -7.79 11.94 19.18
CA PRO A 143 -7.84 10.57 19.63
C PRO A 143 -6.87 9.74 18.78
N ILE A 144 -5.91 9.07 19.42
CA ILE A 144 -4.99 8.16 18.73
C ILE A 144 -5.68 6.81 18.61
N GLN A 145 -5.84 6.36 17.37
CA GLN A 145 -6.46 5.08 17.05
C GLN A 145 -5.40 3.99 16.83
N PRO A 146 -5.68 2.72 17.15
CA PRO A 146 -4.75 1.61 16.91
C PRO A 146 -4.31 1.49 15.44
N VAL A 147 -5.18 1.85 14.49
CA VAL A 147 -4.91 1.82 13.04
C VAL A 147 -3.71 2.67 12.62
N VAL A 148 -3.30 3.63 13.44
CA VAL A 148 -2.09 4.44 13.22
C VAL A 148 -0.84 3.57 13.04
N GLU A 149 -0.74 2.43 13.73
CA GLU A 149 0.40 1.53 13.56
C GLU A 149 0.44 0.92 12.15
N GLU A 150 -0.72 0.62 11.56
CA GLU A 150 -0.83 0.03 10.23
C GLU A 150 -0.63 1.07 9.11
N VAL A 151 -1.10 2.31 9.33
CA VAL A 151 -1.02 3.42 8.35
C VAL A 151 0.39 4.01 8.26
N GLY A 152 1.17 3.89 9.33
CA GLY A 152 2.57 4.27 9.34
C GLY A 152 2.84 5.69 9.84
N PHE A 153 4.03 5.83 10.43
CA PHE A 153 4.50 7.00 11.17
C PHE A 153 4.45 8.32 10.39
N HIS A 154 4.87 8.30 9.12
CA HIS A 154 4.95 9.51 8.29
C HIS A 154 3.57 10.16 8.12
N TYR A 155 2.52 9.34 7.99
CA TYR A 155 1.17 9.84 7.80
C TYR A 155 0.63 10.56 9.03
N LEU A 156 0.77 9.96 10.23
CA LEU A 156 0.33 10.58 11.48
C LEU A 156 1.04 11.92 11.72
N LEU A 157 2.35 11.97 11.46
CA LEU A 157 3.13 13.20 11.61
C LEU A 157 2.69 14.26 10.61
N ASP A 158 2.76 13.97 9.31
CA ASP A 158 2.56 14.99 8.28
C ASP A 158 1.12 15.53 8.31
N ILE A 159 0.14 14.63 8.29
CA ILE A 159 -1.28 15.01 8.29
C ILE A 159 -1.71 15.54 9.66
N GLY A 160 -1.20 14.98 10.76
CA GLY A 160 -1.51 15.45 12.10
C GLY A 160 -1.00 16.86 12.35
N LEU A 161 0.25 17.14 12.00
CA LEU A 161 0.83 18.48 12.11
C LEU A 161 0.09 19.48 11.24
N GLN A 162 -0.20 19.12 9.98
CA GLN A 162 -0.89 20.02 9.05
C GLN A 162 -2.31 20.33 9.53
N LYS A 163 -3.11 19.32 9.92
CA LYS A 163 -4.47 19.54 10.43
C LYS A 163 -4.49 20.41 11.69
N VAL A 164 -3.57 20.18 12.62
CA VAL A 164 -3.47 21.01 13.83
C VAL A 164 -3.08 22.44 13.51
N ALA A 165 -2.12 22.65 12.61
CA ALA A 165 -1.70 23.98 12.17
C ALA A 165 -2.84 24.75 11.49
N ASP A 166 -3.60 24.10 10.62
CA ASP A 166 -4.74 24.70 9.91
C ASP A 166 -5.88 25.09 10.86
N MET A 167 -6.09 24.33 11.93
CA MET A 167 -7.14 24.57 12.92
C MET A 167 -6.84 25.73 13.88
N LYS A 168 -5.61 26.27 13.88
CA LYS A 168 -5.18 27.38 14.77
C LYS A 168 -5.43 27.09 16.25
N VAL A 169 -5.33 25.84 16.66
CA VAL A 169 -5.36 25.46 18.07
C VAL A 169 -4.01 25.70 18.72
N ASN A 170 -3.98 26.17 19.95
CA ASN A 170 -2.76 26.32 20.74
C ASN A 170 -2.65 25.28 21.86
N THR A 171 -3.71 24.48 22.06
CA THR A 171 -3.68 23.34 22.97
C THR A 171 -4.34 22.14 22.31
N LEU A 172 -3.72 20.97 22.46
CA LEU A 172 -4.20 19.71 21.92
C LEU A 172 -4.30 18.66 23.04
N ILE A 173 -5.50 18.11 23.23
CA ILE A 173 -5.69 16.90 24.04
C ILE A 173 -5.41 15.70 23.14
N MET A 174 -4.40 14.90 23.48
CA MET A 174 -4.09 13.65 22.78
C MET A 174 -4.61 12.47 23.61
N ASP A 175 -5.67 11.81 23.15
CA ASP A 175 -6.30 10.72 23.91
C ASP A 175 -5.81 9.35 23.45
N LEU A 176 -5.30 8.57 24.39
CA LEU A 176 -4.72 7.24 24.18
C LEU A 176 -5.61 6.13 24.76
N SER A 177 -6.88 6.42 25.09
CA SER A 177 -7.77 5.47 25.77
C SER A 177 -8.02 4.17 24.97
N SER A 178 -7.97 4.26 23.64
CA SER A 178 -8.09 3.14 22.69
C SER A 178 -6.80 2.34 22.49
N ILE A 179 -5.67 2.81 23.02
CA ILE A 179 -4.38 2.13 22.89
C ILE A 179 -4.22 1.13 24.04
N THR A 180 -4.14 -0.14 23.69
CA THR A 180 -4.02 -1.26 24.64
C THR A 180 -2.65 -1.91 24.64
N TYR A 181 -1.86 -1.66 23.60
CA TYR A 181 -0.49 -2.13 23.47
C TYR A 181 0.37 -0.96 22.99
N LEU A 182 1.58 -0.87 23.55
CA LEU A 182 2.56 0.14 23.21
C LEU A 182 3.90 -0.59 23.09
N ASN A 183 4.48 -0.53 21.90
CA ASN A 183 5.86 -0.95 21.61
C ASN A 183 6.77 0.29 21.64
N ASP A 184 8.08 0.06 21.59
CA ASP A 184 9.06 1.14 21.66
C ASP A 184 8.91 2.11 20.47
N ASP A 185 8.65 1.58 19.27
CA ASP A 185 8.45 2.35 18.04
C ASP A 185 7.26 3.32 18.13
N PHE A 186 6.11 2.87 18.65
CA PHE A 186 4.92 3.70 18.84
C PHE A 186 5.20 4.78 19.89
N THR A 187 5.95 4.45 20.95
CA THR A 187 6.28 5.44 21.99
C THR A 187 7.19 6.53 21.43
N GLU A 188 8.20 6.15 20.65
CA GLU A 188 9.06 7.08 19.93
C GLU A 188 8.27 7.93 18.93
N MET A 189 7.29 7.34 18.25
CA MET A 189 6.39 8.06 17.35
C MET A 189 5.63 9.16 18.08
N ILE A 190 4.96 8.83 19.19
CA ILE A 190 4.20 9.83 19.96
C ILE A 190 5.14 10.91 20.50
N ALA A 191 6.35 10.54 20.92
CA ALA A 191 7.37 11.50 21.34
C ALA A 191 7.73 12.50 20.24
N LYS A 192 7.98 12.03 19.02
CA LYS A 192 8.29 12.88 17.86
C LYS A 192 7.13 13.78 17.48
N LEU A 193 5.90 13.25 17.44
CA LEU A 193 4.70 14.04 17.18
C LEU A 193 4.55 15.15 18.22
N CYS A 194 4.67 14.81 19.50
CA CYS A 194 4.60 15.79 20.57
C CYS A 194 5.70 16.86 20.47
N GLY A 195 6.93 16.45 20.14
CA GLY A 195 8.04 17.38 19.90
C GLY A 195 7.75 18.35 18.76
N ALA A 196 7.28 17.84 17.62
CA ALA A 196 6.96 18.66 16.46
C ALA A 196 5.81 19.64 16.71
N LEU A 197 4.72 19.19 17.36
CA LEU A 197 3.60 20.05 17.75
C LEU A 197 4.02 21.15 18.74
N ASN A 198 4.85 20.81 19.74
CA ASN A 198 5.41 21.79 20.66
C ASN A 198 6.25 22.87 19.94
N LEU A 199 7.01 22.50 18.90
CA LEU A 199 7.77 23.45 18.09
C LEU A 199 6.87 24.40 17.30
N LEU A 200 5.66 23.98 16.96
CA LEU A 200 4.62 24.83 16.36
C LEU A 200 3.89 25.71 17.40
N GLY A 201 4.27 25.62 18.67
CA GLY A 201 3.65 26.40 19.76
C GLY A 201 2.34 25.83 20.26
N VAL A 202 2.09 24.53 20.05
CA VAL A 202 0.91 23.82 20.55
C VAL A 202 1.25 23.11 21.85
N ASP A 203 0.59 23.49 22.94
CA ASP A 203 0.67 22.80 24.24
C ASP A 203 -0.10 21.47 24.19
N ILE A 204 0.48 20.41 24.74
CA ILE A 204 -0.09 19.06 24.64
C ILE A 204 -0.53 18.55 26.02
N MET A 205 -1.72 17.94 26.06
CA MET A 205 -2.28 17.24 27.22
C MET A 205 -2.57 15.79 26.82
N ILE A 206 -1.87 14.82 27.38
CA ILE A 206 -2.10 13.39 27.08
C ILE A 206 -3.12 12.80 28.07
N THR A 207 -4.08 12.03 27.55
CA THR A 207 -5.10 11.34 28.37
C THR A 207 -5.22 9.85 28.07
N GLY A 208 -5.84 9.09 28.96
CA GLY A 208 -6.20 7.69 28.70
C GLY A 208 -5.04 6.69 28.80
N VAL A 209 -3.88 7.10 29.32
CA VAL A 209 -2.72 6.21 29.52
C VAL A 209 -3.03 5.21 30.64
N ARG A 210 -3.00 3.92 30.30
CA ARG A 210 -3.21 2.84 31.27
C ARG A 210 -1.94 2.59 32.10
N PRO A 211 -2.03 2.07 33.34
CA PRO A 211 -0.86 1.80 34.19
C PRO A 211 0.23 0.96 33.52
N GLU A 212 -0.17 -0.12 32.84
CA GLU A 212 0.73 -1.02 32.09
C GLU A 212 1.44 -0.30 30.93
N THR A 213 0.74 0.67 30.33
CA THR A 213 1.23 1.49 29.23
C THR A 213 2.22 2.53 29.73
N ALA A 214 1.91 3.19 30.85
CA ALA A 214 2.80 4.17 31.48
C ALA A 214 4.16 3.54 31.86
N LEU A 215 4.14 2.32 32.41
CA LEU A 215 5.36 1.60 32.77
C LEU A 215 6.27 1.33 31.56
N ARG A 216 5.69 0.91 30.43
CA ARG A 216 6.44 0.70 29.18
C ARG A 216 6.97 2.00 28.62
N TRP A 217 6.17 3.06 28.64
CA TRP A 217 6.57 4.37 28.14
C TRP A 217 7.83 4.87 28.85
N VAL A 218 7.85 4.84 30.18
CA VAL A 218 9.03 5.22 30.97
C VAL A 218 10.22 4.31 30.64
N SER A 219 9.99 3.01 30.47
CA SER A 219 11.05 2.05 30.13
C SER A 219 11.68 2.30 28.76
N SER A 220 10.95 2.91 27.82
CA SER A 220 11.47 3.29 26.49
C SER A 220 12.39 4.52 26.51
N GLY A 221 12.49 5.25 27.63
CA GLY A 221 13.34 6.44 27.74
C GLY A 221 12.80 7.69 27.02
N THR A 222 11.50 7.72 26.73
CA THR A 222 10.82 8.83 26.02
C THR A 222 9.99 9.74 26.95
N ASP A 223 10.28 9.71 28.25
CA ASP A 223 9.63 10.53 29.28
C ASP A 223 10.10 12.00 29.31
N TYR A 224 11.03 12.38 28.44
CA TYR A 224 11.54 13.74 28.29
C TYR A 224 10.57 14.71 27.58
N ILE A 225 9.46 14.23 27.04
CA ILE A 225 8.51 15.05 26.28
C ILE A 225 7.87 16.09 27.20
N LYS A 226 7.92 17.36 26.79
CA LYS A 226 7.19 18.45 27.46
C LYS A 226 5.69 18.30 27.18
N THR A 227 4.95 17.72 28.12
CA THR A 227 3.49 17.54 28.05
C THR A 227 2.91 17.45 29.47
N THR A 228 1.60 17.63 29.61
CA THR A 228 0.88 17.28 30.84
C THR A 228 0.08 15.99 30.65
N TYR A 229 -0.19 15.29 31.75
CA TYR A 229 -0.94 14.02 31.74
C TYR A 229 -2.19 14.13 32.60
N HIS A 230 -3.31 13.62 32.11
CA HIS A 230 -4.56 13.52 32.86
C HIS A 230 -5.19 12.13 32.69
N PRO A 231 -5.96 11.64 33.67
CA PRO A 231 -6.52 10.28 33.58
C PRO A 231 -7.51 10.10 32.43
N HIS A 232 -8.27 11.15 32.09
CA HIS A 232 -9.29 11.12 31.04
C HIS A 232 -9.55 12.52 30.49
N VAL A 233 -10.15 12.61 29.29
CA VAL A 233 -10.44 13.87 28.58
C VAL A 233 -11.19 14.88 29.45
N GLN A 234 -12.17 14.43 30.25
CA GLN A 234 -12.93 15.34 31.14
C GLN A 234 -12.03 16.05 32.19
N ALA A 235 -10.98 15.40 32.69
CA ALA A 235 -10.05 16.00 33.65
C ALA A 235 -9.12 17.01 32.96
N ALA A 236 -8.65 16.71 31.75
CA ALA A 236 -7.89 17.65 30.93
C ALA A 236 -8.73 18.90 30.61
N LEU A 237 -9.98 18.70 30.19
CA LEU A 237 -10.93 19.79 29.92
C LEU A 237 -11.16 20.69 31.13
N SER A 238 -11.31 20.10 32.32
CA SER A 238 -11.50 20.86 33.55
C SER A 238 -10.26 21.69 33.88
N THR A 239 -9.06 21.12 33.68
CA THR A 239 -7.79 21.82 33.89
C THR A 239 -7.63 22.98 32.92
N TYR A 240 -7.88 22.76 31.63
CA TYR A 240 -7.82 23.80 30.60
C TYR A 240 -8.72 25.00 30.94
N LYS A 241 -9.98 24.73 31.32
CA LYS A 241 -10.95 25.77 31.69
C LYS A 241 -10.54 26.58 32.91
N ASN A 242 -9.80 25.99 33.86
CA ASN A 242 -9.34 26.68 35.06
C ASN A 242 -8.06 27.49 34.83
N SER A 243 -7.37 27.28 33.70
CA SER A 243 -6.11 27.94 33.34
C SER A 243 -6.28 29.20 32.48
N ARG A 244 -7.52 29.51 32.08
CA ARG A 244 -7.91 30.72 31.33
C ARG A 244 -8.92 31.53 32.12
#